data_AF-A0A9E0LN18-F1
#
_entry.id   AF-A0A9E0LN18-F1
#
_cell.length_a   1.000
_cell.length_b   1.000
_cell.length_c   1.000
_cell.angle_alpha   90.00
_cell.angle_beta   90.00
_cell.angle_gamma   90.00
#
_symmetry.space_group_name_H-M   'P 1'
#
loop_
_entity.id
_entity.type
_entity.pdbx_description
1 polymer ?
#
loop_
_entity_poly.entity_id
_entity_poly.type
_entity_poly.pdbx_seq_one_letter_code
_entity_poly.pdbx_strand_id
1 'polypeptide(L)'
;MSDTARDYQSTNAATTDGMEDLFDVVPTSADRSMADADIVATVNDSGSWVAVVDAASSLRKSERTIQRYAKCGKLRSKTDEFGRLLIWLPTIADNSITVTDHVATTADSNSGLTTSVGSVATIADSKINLETSANNQHLWNLLKEKDAKIEALLMRNGYLQAQMESSQETIKLLTDSQHKPGWWAKFSSWFFKGQ
;
A
#
# COMPACT_ATOMS: atom_id res chain seq x y z
N MET A 1 -45.43 -2.33 -41.47
CA MET A 1 -44.36 -2.52 -40.46
C MET A 1 -43.38 -3.47 -41.11
N SER A 2 -42.24 -2.96 -41.54
CA SER A 2 -41.27 -3.67 -42.39
C SER A 2 -40.14 -4.20 -41.51
N ASP A 3 -39.94 -5.51 -41.57
CA ASP A 3 -38.96 -6.28 -40.80
C ASP A 3 -37.53 -6.00 -41.30
N THR A 4 -36.68 -5.46 -40.45
CA THR A 4 -35.27 -5.12 -40.71
C THR A 4 -34.33 -6.11 -40.02
N ALA A 5 -34.58 -7.41 -40.17
CA ALA A 5 -33.68 -8.44 -39.67
C ALA A 5 -33.38 -9.45 -40.76
N ARG A 6 -32.22 -9.29 -41.42
CA ARG A 6 -31.34 -10.34 -41.98
C ARG A 6 -30.59 -9.81 -43.19
N ASP A 7 -29.49 -9.12 -42.95
CA ASP A 7 -28.36 -9.23 -43.87
C ASP A 7 -27.06 -9.04 -43.08
N TYR A 8 -26.61 -10.11 -42.44
CA TYR A 8 -25.25 -10.18 -41.91
C TYR A 8 -24.42 -10.96 -42.93
N GLN A 9 -23.76 -10.22 -43.82
CA GLN A 9 -22.72 -10.78 -44.68
C GLN A 9 -21.63 -11.39 -43.79
N SER A 10 -21.39 -12.70 -43.94
CA SER A 10 -20.25 -13.35 -43.28
C SER A 10 -18.97 -12.91 -44.00
N THR A 11 -18.28 -11.90 -43.45
CA THR A 11 -16.94 -11.57 -43.91
C THR A 11 -15.98 -12.66 -43.44
N ASN A 12 -15.26 -13.25 -44.40
CA ASN A 12 -14.26 -14.30 -44.17
C ASN A 12 -13.34 -13.97 -42.99
N ALA A 13 -13.09 -14.95 -42.13
CA ALA A 13 -12.17 -14.81 -41.00
C ALA A 13 -10.77 -14.46 -41.51
N ALA A 14 -10.18 -13.40 -40.95
CA ALA A 14 -8.83 -12.97 -41.30
C ALA A 14 -7.81 -14.07 -40.96
N THR A 15 -7.00 -14.45 -41.94
CA THR A 15 -5.95 -15.46 -41.79
C THR A 15 -4.78 -14.87 -40.98
N THR A 16 -4.29 -15.61 -39.99
CA THR A 16 -3.14 -15.23 -39.14
C THR A 16 -1.81 -15.81 -39.60
N ASP A 17 -1.78 -16.34 -40.82
CA ASP A 17 -0.60 -16.98 -41.43
C ASP A 17 0.41 -15.87 -41.78
N GLY A 18 1.61 -15.91 -41.20
CA GLY A 18 2.67 -14.91 -41.35
C GLY A 18 2.92 -14.00 -40.15
N MET A 19 2.33 -14.24 -38.97
CA MET A 19 2.66 -13.49 -37.73
C MET A 19 3.67 -14.18 -36.81
N GLU A 20 4.04 -15.42 -37.11
CA GLU A 20 4.96 -16.25 -36.33
C GLU A 20 6.37 -15.65 -36.18
N ASP A 21 6.88 -14.91 -37.17
CA ASP A 21 8.22 -14.29 -37.13
C ASP A 21 8.30 -13.07 -36.17
N LEU A 22 7.15 -12.55 -35.72
CA LEU A 22 7.12 -11.42 -34.78
C LEU A 22 7.42 -11.82 -33.33
N PHE A 23 7.32 -13.12 -33.02
CA PHE A 23 7.48 -13.65 -31.67
C PHE A 23 8.77 -14.47 -31.48
N ASP A 24 9.52 -14.72 -32.55
CA ASP A 24 10.87 -15.24 -32.49
C ASP A 24 11.86 -14.13 -32.08
N VAL A 25 11.69 -13.62 -30.85
CA VAL A 25 12.68 -12.79 -30.19
C VAL A 25 13.87 -13.68 -29.85
N VAL A 26 14.80 -13.81 -30.79
CA VAL A 26 16.15 -14.29 -30.53
C VAL A 26 16.77 -13.35 -29.49
N PRO A 27 17.16 -13.83 -28.28
CA PRO A 27 17.77 -12.99 -27.27
C PRO A 27 19.16 -12.54 -27.74
N THR A 28 19.18 -11.41 -28.46
CA THR A 28 20.41 -10.79 -28.93
C THR A 28 21.10 -10.18 -27.71
N SER A 29 22.09 -10.91 -27.22
CA SER A 29 22.93 -10.48 -26.11
C SER A 29 24.08 -9.66 -26.68
N ALA A 30 23.95 -8.32 -26.75
CA ALA A 30 25.10 -7.41 -26.71
C ALA A 30 24.70 -5.91 -26.62
N ASP A 31 25.41 -5.24 -25.69
CA ASP A 31 25.96 -3.88 -25.75
C ASP A 31 25.12 -2.60 -25.49
N ARG A 32 25.09 -2.24 -24.20
CA ARG A 32 25.55 -0.97 -23.59
C ARG A 32 25.28 0.36 -24.31
N SER A 33 24.43 1.18 -23.68
CA SER A 33 24.84 2.29 -22.78
C SER A 33 23.82 3.42 -22.86
N MET A 34 23.30 3.84 -21.71
CA MET A 34 22.97 5.22 -21.34
C MET A 34 22.21 5.17 -20.01
N ALA A 35 22.96 5.46 -18.94
CA ALA A 35 22.53 6.05 -17.68
C ALA A 35 21.20 5.55 -17.07
N ASP A 36 21.27 4.45 -16.32
CA ASP A 36 20.34 4.25 -15.20
C ASP A 36 21.11 3.49 -14.12
N ALA A 37 21.15 4.04 -12.91
CA ALA A 37 21.98 3.55 -11.81
C ALA A 37 21.69 2.07 -11.56
N ASP A 38 22.67 1.23 -11.90
CA ASP A 38 22.63 -0.20 -11.70
C ASP A 38 22.83 -0.45 -10.20
N ILE A 39 21.74 -0.47 -9.44
CA ILE A 39 21.73 -0.95 -8.06
C ILE A 39 21.83 -2.47 -8.13
N VAL A 40 23.03 -2.96 -8.45
CA VAL A 40 23.38 -4.37 -8.32
C VAL A 40 23.64 -4.62 -6.83
N ALA A 41 22.63 -5.13 -6.13
CA ALA A 41 22.75 -5.54 -4.73
C ALA A 41 23.84 -6.62 -4.60
N THR A 42 24.95 -6.26 -3.99
CA THR A 42 26.06 -7.16 -3.65
C THR A 42 25.67 -8.10 -2.52
N VAL A 43 26.32 -9.27 -2.46
CA VAL A 43 25.90 -10.49 -1.74
C VAL A 43 25.84 -10.39 -0.20
N ASN A 44 26.18 -9.24 0.40
CA ASN A 44 26.23 -9.08 1.86
C ASN A 44 25.15 -8.16 2.44
N ASP A 45 24.17 -7.73 1.65
CA ASP A 45 23.18 -6.78 2.11
C ASP A 45 22.07 -7.49 2.89
N SER A 46 21.96 -7.17 4.19
CA SER A 46 20.83 -7.55 5.03
C SER A 46 19.54 -7.02 4.42
N GLY A 47 18.76 -7.89 3.78
CA GLY A 47 17.49 -7.53 3.15
C GLY A 47 16.34 -8.34 3.68
N SER A 48 15.13 -7.93 3.29
CA SER A 48 13.91 -8.65 3.59
C SER A 48 13.14 -8.94 2.30
N TRP A 49 12.45 -10.07 2.30
CA TRP A 49 11.50 -10.40 1.24
C TRP A 49 10.18 -9.71 1.53
N VAL A 50 9.74 -8.84 0.63
CA VAL A 50 8.55 -8.02 0.82
C VAL A 50 7.57 -8.25 -0.33
N ALA A 51 6.27 -8.03 -0.08
CA ALA A 51 5.24 -8.12 -1.10
C ALA A 51 5.44 -7.06 -2.19
N VAL A 52 4.93 -7.33 -3.39
CA VAL A 52 5.01 -6.40 -4.54
C VAL A 52 4.44 -5.01 -4.21
N VAL A 53 3.36 -4.95 -3.42
CA VAL A 53 2.69 -3.70 -3.04
C VAL A 53 3.60 -2.82 -2.18
N ASP A 54 4.26 -3.43 -1.19
CA ASP A 54 5.18 -2.73 -0.30
C ASP A 54 6.45 -2.30 -1.06
N ALA A 55 6.94 -3.15 -1.97
CA ALA A 55 8.06 -2.82 -2.83
C ALA A 55 7.74 -1.68 -3.81
N ALA A 56 6.53 -1.65 -4.37
CA ALA A 56 6.05 -0.55 -5.20
C ALA A 56 6.04 0.77 -4.42
N SER A 57 5.56 0.72 -3.18
CA SER A 57 5.53 1.87 -2.28
C SER A 57 6.93 2.36 -1.90
N SER A 58 7.83 1.45 -1.54
CA SER A 58 9.22 1.76 -1.15
C SER A 58 10.03 2.35 -2.32
N LEU A 59 9.88 1.78 -3.52
CA LEU A 59 10.60 2.22 -4.73
C LEU A 59 9.91 3.37 -5.49
N ARG A 60 8.73 3.82 -5.03
CA ARG A 60 7.87 4.82 -5.70
C ARG A 60 7.60 4.47 -7.17
N LYS A 61 7.32 3.20 -7.46
CA LYS A 61 6.96 2.69 -8.79
C LYS A 61 5.61 2.01 -8.75
N SER A 62 4.95 1.88 -9.90
CA SER A 62 3.71 1.10 -9.98
C SER A 62 3.97 -0.39 -9.77
N GLU A 63 3.01 -1.12 -9.20
CA GLU A 63 3.09 -2.58 -9.03
C GLU A 63 3.37 -3.30 -10.36
N ARG A 64 2.73 -2.85 -11.46
CA ARG A 64 2.95 -3.39 -12.80
C ARG A 64 4.42 -3.24 -13.23
N THR A 65 5.05 -2.11 -12.89
CA THR A 65 6.48 -1.88 -13.16
C THR A 65 7.35 -2.82 -12.35
N ILE A 66 7.06 -3.01 -11.06
CA ILE A 66 7.79 -3.94 -10.18
C ILE A 66 7.67 -5.38 -10.69
N GLN A 67 6.46 -5.83 -11.05
CA GLN A 67 6.25 -7.15 -11.64
C GLN A 67 7.02 -7.32 -12.96
N ARG A 68 7.04 -6.29 -13.81
CA ARG A 68 7.84 -6.30 -15.04
C ARG A 68 9.33 -6.43 -14.71
N TYR A 69 9.84 -5.71 -13.74
CA TYR A 69 11.25 -5.79 -13.32
C TYR A 69 11.63 -7.14 -12.74
N ALA A 70 10.74 -7.76 -11.96
CA ALA A 70 10.90 -9.13 -11.49
C ALA A 70 10.98 -10.12 -12.67
N LYS A 71 10.05 -10.03 -13.62
CA LYS A 71 10.04 -10.88 -14.84
C LYS A 71 11.29 -10.69 -15.71
N CYS A 72 11.79 -9.46 -15.80
CA CYS A 72 13.02 -9.14 -16.53
C CYS A 72 14.30 -9.46 -15.75
N GLY A 73 14.21 -9.96 -14.51
CA GLY A 73 15.38 -10.25 -13.67
C GLY A 73 16.13 -9.02 -13.14
N LYS A 74 15.59 -7.81 -13.32
CA LYS A 74 16.19 -6.56 -12.81
C LYS A 74 16.06 -6.45 -11.28
N LEU A 75 15.06 -7.12 -10.70
CA LEU A 75 14.89 -7.26 -9.25
C LEU A 75 14.92 -8.74 -8.87
N ARG A 76 15.57 -9.05 -7.75
CA ARG A 76 15.53 -10.40 -7.18
C ARG A 76 14.11 -10.70 -6.71
N SER A 77 13.50 -11.73 -7.27
CA SER A 77 12.15 -12.16 -6.93
C SER A 77 12.10 -13.65 -6.61
N LYS A 78 11.22 -14.02 -5.68
CA LYS A 78 10.85 -15.42 -5.42
C LYS A 78 9.34 -15.55 -5.30
N THR A 79 8.81 -16.72 -5.59
CA THR A 79 7.41 -17.04 -5.29
C THR A 79 7.32 -17.73 -3.94
N ASP A 80 6.38 -17.29 -3.11
CA ASP A 80 6.05 -17.92 -1.84
C ASP A 80 5.28 -19.24 -2.03
N GLU A 81 5.12 -20.01 -0.95
CA GLU A 81 4.34 -21.26 -0.93
C GLU A 81 2.89 -21.06 -1.41
N PHE A 82 2.34 -19.86 -1.19
CA PHE A 82 1.00 -19.46 -1.63
C PHE A 82 0.94 -18.92 -3.06
N GLY A 83 2.01 -19.02 -3.83
CA GLY A 83 2.08 -18.52 -5.22
C GLY A 83 2.15 -16.99 -5.34
N ARG A 84 2.41 -16.28 -4.23
CA ARG A 84 2.56 -14.81 -4.23
C ARG A 84 3.98 -14.42 -4.62
N LEU A 85 4.11 -13.36 -5.42
CA LEU A 85 5.41 -12.82 -5.81
C LEU A 85 5.99 -11.97 -4.67
N LEU A 86 7.21 -12.28 -4.25
CA LEU A 86 7.98 -11.54 -3.27
C LEU A 86 9.21 -10.92 -3.93
N ILE A 87 9.53 -9.70 -3.55
CA ILE A 87 10.67 -8.93 -4.05
C ILE A 87 11.66 -8.75 -2.90
N TRP A 88 12.94 -9.02 -3.15
CA TRP A 88 13.99 -8.70 -2.19
C TRP A 88 14.27 -7.21 -2.19
N LEU A 89 14.17 -6.58 -1.04
CA LEU A 89 14.63 -5.21 -0.84
C LEU A 89 15.78 -5.24 0.15
N PRO A 90 16.89 -4.53 -0.14
CA PRO A 90 17.89 -4.28 0.88
C PRO A 90 17.22 -3.48 1.98
N THR A 91 17.22 -4.03 3.19
CA THR A 91 16.89 -3.24 4.37
C THR A 91 18.09 -2.35 4.52
N ILE A 92 17.89 -1.05 4.36
CA ILE A 92 18.91 -0.09 4.82
C ILE A 92 18.96 -0.38 6.32
N ALA A 93 19.93 -1.20 6.74
CA ALA A 93 20.27 -1.27 8.14
C ALA A 93 20.59 0.18 8.45
N ASP A 94 19.69 0.83 9.18
CA ASP A 94 20.02 2.08 9.82
C ASP A 94 21.37 1.80 10.46
N ASN A 95 22.37 2.60 10.10
CA ASN A 95 23.55 2.78 10.91
C ASN A 95 23.10 3.47 12.22
N SER A 96 22.08 2.93 12.89
CA SER A 96 21.88 3.09 14.31
C SER A 96 23.06 2.37 14.91
N ILE A 97 24.06 3.17 15.27
CA ILE A 97 25.00 2.83 16.31
C ILE A 97 24.10 2.44 17.49
N THR A 98 23.85 1.15 17.66
CA THR A 98 23.43 0.64 18.95
C THR A 98 24.60 0.95 19.86
N VAL A 99 24.49 2.03 20.63
CA VAL A 99 25.29 2.20 21.84
C VAL A 99 25.01 0.96 22.66
N THR A 100 25.92 -0.01 22.60
CA THR A 100 25.96 -1.11 23.54
C THR A 100 26.21 -0.48 24.89
N ASP A 101 25.14 -0.30 25.66
CA ASP A 101 25.22 -0.13 27.11
C ASP A 101 25.86 -1.40 27.69
N HIS A 102 27.19 -1.43 27.65
CA HIS A 102 27.95 -2.28 28.54
C HIS A 102 27.92 -1.63 29.92
N VAL A 103 26.87 -1.96 30.68
CA VAL A 103 26.93 -1.88 32.14
C VAL A 103 27.93 -2.95 32.59
N ALA A 104 29.20 -2.56 32.64
CA ALA A 104 30.24 -3.27 33.35
C ALA A 104 30.59 -2.45 34.59
N THR A 105 30.21 -3.03 35.72
CA THR A 105 30.54 -2.62 37.08
C THR A 105 32.04 -2.34 37.22
N THR A 106 32.32 -1.25 37.91
CA THR A 106 33.61 -0.71 38.36
C THR A 106 34.63 -1.73 38.86
N ALA A 107 35.85 -1.69 38.32
CA ALA A 107 37.11 -1.83 39.07
C ALA A 107 38.32 -1.42 38.21
N ASP A 108 38.95 -0.31 38.59
CA ASP A 108 40.36 0.09 38.48
C ASP A 108 41.22 -0.38 37.29
N SER A 109 41.70 0.60 36.49
CA SER A 109 43.14 0.84 36.27
C SER A 109 43.40 2.03 35.31
N ASN A 110 44.26 2.93 35.76
CA ASN A 110 44.88 4.02 34.99
C ASN A 110 45.54 3.53 33.69
N SER A 111 45.33 4.25 32.59
CA SER A 111 46.40 4.54 31.63
C SER A 111 46.02 5.76 30.80
N GLY A 112 46.88 6.78 30.84
CA GLY A 112 46.64 8.06 30.18
C GLY A 112 47.01 8.08 28.71
N LEU A 113 46.98 9.31 28.21
CA LEU A 113 47.75 9.87 27.11
C LEU A 113 46.93 10.22 25.85
N THR A 114 46.68 11.54 25.75
CA THR A 114 46.60 12.38 24.54
C THR A 114 45.48 12.05 23.55
N THR A 115 44.65 12.99 23.14
CA THR A 115 45.12 14.13 22.35
C THR A 115 44.09 15.26 22.41
N SER A 116 44.52 16.41 22.90
CA SER A 116 43.85 17.69 22.66
C SER A 116 44.03 18.05 21.18
N VAL A 117 42.97 17.92 20.39
CA VAL A 117 42.90 18.54 19.06
C VAL A 117 41.60 19.33 18.98
N GLY A 118 41.75 20.65 18.92
CA GLY A 118 40.92 21.50 18.07
C GLY A 118 39.50 21.78 18.55
N SER A 119 39.39 22.62 19.58
CA SER A 119 38.22 23.49 19.76
C SER A 119 38.12 24.48 18.58
N VAL A 120 37.52 24.04 17.46
CA VAL A 120 37.12 24.90 16.30
C VAL A 120 35.85 24.32 15.64
N ALA A 121 34.79 24.09 16.42
CA ALA A 121 33.49 23.65 15.87
C ALA A 121 32.27 24.34 16.51
N THR A 122 32.46 25.40 17.30
CA THR A 122 31.38 25.91 18.18
C THR A 122 30.43 26.95 17.56
N ILE A 123 30.45 27.19 16.24
CA ILE A 123 29.54 28.19 15.62
C ILE A 123 28.66 27.61 14.50
N ALA A 124 29.10 26.57 13.79
CA ALA A 124 28.29 25.94 12.73
C ALA A 124 27.25 24.95 13.31
N ASP A 125 27.59 24.23 14.38
CA ASP A 125 26.73 23.20 14.96
C ASP A 125 25.51 23.78 15.71
N SER A 126 25.56 25.04 16.17
CA SER A 126 24.44 25.67 16.88
C SER A 126 23.30 26.08 15.95
N LYS A 127 23.58 26.46 14.69
CA LYS A 127 22.55 26.78 13.69
C LYS A 127 21.84 25.53 13.19
N ILE A 128 22.59 24.45 12.93
CA ILE A 128 22.02 23.17 12.45
C ILE A 128 21.07 22.57 13.49
N ASN A 129 21.44 22.62 14.78
CA ASN A 129 20.58 22.13 15.86
C ASN A 129 19.30 22.97 16.05
N LEU A 130 19.36 24.30 15.83
CA LEU A 130 18.19 25.18 15.93
C LEU A 130 17.18 24.97 14.79
N GLU A 131 17.66 24.83 13.56
CA GLU A 131 16.82 24.53 12.39
C GLU A 131 16.19 23.14 12.50
N THR A 132 16.94 22.15 12.98
CA THR A 132 16.42 20.80 13.23
C THR A 132 15.31 20.80 14.29
N SER A 133 15.48 21.60 15.36
CA SER A 133 14.45 21.75 16.41
C SER A 133 13.16 22.41 15.87
N ALA A 134 13.28 23.46 15.07
CA ALA A 134 12.12 24.14 14.46
C ALA A 134 11.38 23.22 13.48
N ASN A 135 12.09 22.46 12.66
CA ASN A 135 11.50 21.47 11.74
C ASN A 135 10.76 20.37 12.52
N ASN A 136 11.34 19.87 13.61
CA ASN A 136 10.69 18.89 14.47
C ASN A 136 9.40 19.44 15.10
N GLN A 137 9.40 20.68 15.58
CA GLN A 137 8.19 21.33 16.10
C GLN A 137 7.09 21.45 15.03
N HIS A 138 7.47 21.80 13.79
CA HIS A 138 6.51 21.85 12.69
C HIS A 138 5.88 20.47 12.40
N LEU A 139 6.69 19.41 12.39
CA LEU A 139 6.20 18.04 12.20
C LEU A 139 5.25 17.62 13.32
N TRP A 140 5.55 17.95 14.58
CA TRP A 140 4.65 17.70 15.72
C TRP A 140 3.32 18.43 15.59
N ASN A 141 3.35 19.69 15.16
CA ASN A 141 2.14 20.48 14.93
C ASN A 141 1.29 19.89 13.79
N LEU A 142 1.94 19.46 12.70
CA LEU A 142 1.26 18.82 11.59
C LEU A 142 0.63 17.49 12.02
N LEU A 143 1.34 16.69 12.80
CA LEU A 143 0.82 15.43 13.33
C LEU A 143 -0.43 15.67 14.18
N LYS A 144 -0.36 16.62 15.12
CA LYS A 144 -1.49 17.02 15.97
C LYS A 144 -2.70 17.50 15.16
N GLU A 145 -2.48 18.27 14.09
CA GLU A 145 -3.56 18.72 13.20
C GLU A 145 -4.22 17.56 12.46
N LYS A 146 -3.42 16.57 12.03
CA LYS A 146 -3.93 15.38 11.35
C LYS A 146 -4.72 14.49 12.30
N ASP A 147 -4.26 14.31 13.53
CA ASP A 147 -4.99 13.56 14.56
C ASP A 147 -6.34 14.22 14.86
N ALA A 148 -6.36 15.55 15.05
CA ALA A 148 -7.61 16.29 15.24
C ALA A 148 -8.59 16.12 14.06
N LYS A 149 -8.08 16.08 12.82
CA LYS A 149 -8.91 15.81 11.63
C LYS A 149 -9.45 14.39 11.60
N ILE A 150 -8.65 13.40 12.00
CA ILE A 150 -9.08 12.01 12.08
C ILE A 150 -10.19 11.85 13.12
N GLU A 151 -10.01 12.43 14.32
CA GLU A 151 -11.04 12.42 15.37
C GLU A 151 -12.34 13.07 14.89
N ALA A 152 -12.28 14.23 14.23
CA ALA A 152 -13.46 14.89 13.68
C ALA A 152 -14.19 14.05 12.63
N LEU A 153 -13.44 13.37 11.75
CA LEU A 153 -14.01 12.45 10.76
C LEU A 153 -14.63 11.22 11.42
N LEU A 154 -14.00 10.68 12.47
CA LEU A 154 -14.52 9.57 13.26
C LEU A 154 -15.85 9.95 13.91
N MET A 155 -15.92 11.11 14.56
CA MET A 155 -17.16 11.62 15.18
C MET A 155 -18.27 11.79 14.14
N ARG A 156 -17.95 12.35 12.96
CA ARG A 156 -18.90 12.51 11.87
C ARG A 156 -19.41 11.16 11.35
N ASN A 157 -18.52 10.20 11.14
CA ASN A 157 -18.91 8.86 10.69
C ASN A 157 -19.79 8.16 11.72
N GLY A 158 -19.46 8.26 13.01
CA GLY A 158 -20.29 7.73 14.09
C GLY A 158 -21.68 8.35 14.13
N TYR A 159 -21.77 9.68 13.96
CA TYR A 159 -23.07 10.36 13.86
C TYR A 159 -23.90 9.90 12.66
N LEU A 160 -23.29 9.82 11.47
CA LEU A 160 -23.97 9.37 10.26
C LEU A 160 -24.43 7.92 10.37
N GLN A 161 -23.64 7.07 11.00
CA GLN A 161 -24.01 5.68 11.27
C GLN A 161 -25.21 5.61 12.22
N ALA A 162 -25.20 6.34 13.33
CA ALA A 162 -26.33 6.40 14.26
C ALA A 162 -27.61 6.93 13.57
N GLN A 163 -27.47 7.90 12.67
CA GLN A 163 -28.59 8.41 11.87
C GLN A 163 -29.14 7.37 10.89
N MET A 164 -28.27 6.59 10.25
CA MET A 164 -28.69 5.49 9.38
C MET A 164 -29.39 4.38 10.17
N GLU A 165 -28.87 4.00 11.33
CA GLU A 165 -29.46 2.99 12.21
C GLU A 165 -30.87 3.42 12.67
N SER A 166 -31.02 4.67 13.12
CA SER A 166 -32.35 5.24 13.46
C SER A 166 -33.32 5.23 12.27
N SER A 167 -32.82 5.56 11.07
CA SER A 167 -33.63 5.52 9.85
C SER A 167 -34.03 4.09 9.49
N GLN A 168 -33.13 3.12 9.66
CA GLN A 168 -33.45 1.71 9.43
C GLN A 168 -34.46 1.16 10.44
N GLU A 169 -34.34 1.55 11.71
CA GLU A 169 -35.31 1.18 12.75
C GLU A 169 -36.71 1.72 12.43
N THR A 170 -36.82 2.99 12.03
CA THR A 170 -38.12 3.56 11.65
C THR A 170 -38.73 2.86 10.44
N ILE A 171 -37.93 2.54 9.41
CA ILE A 171 -38.39 1.75 8.27
C ILE A 171 -38.83 0.36 8.72
N LYS A 172 -38.09 -0.29 9.62
CA LYS A 172 -38.44 -1.61 10.15
C LYS A 172 -39.78 -1.58 10.90
N LEU A 173 -40.05 -0.55 11.69
CA LEU A 173 -41.32 -0.37 12.38
C LEU A 173 -42.49 -0.15 11.40
N LEU A 174 -42.27 0.66 10.35
CA LEU A 174 -43.29 0.90 9.32
C LEU A 174 -43.60 -0.37 8.51
N THR A 175 -42.58 -1.12 8.12
CA THR A 175 -42.73 -2.35 7.32
C THR A 175 -43.35 -3.49 8.14
N ASP A 176 -42.99 -3.65 9.41
CA ASP A 176 -43.64 -4.64 10.30
C ASP A 176 -45.13 -4.34 10.52
N SER A 177 -45.52 -3.05 10.50
CA SER A 177 -46.93 -2.67 10.55
C SER A 177 -47.72 -3.08 9.30
N GLN A 178 -47.07 -3.20 8.14
CA GLN A 178 -47.71 -3.49 6.84
C GLN A 178 -47.85 -4.99 6.54
N HIS A 179 -47.10 -5.86 7.22
CA HIS A 179 -47.15 -7.31 6.99
C HIS A 179 -48.18 -8.06 7.83
N LYS A 180 -48.94 -7.39 8.71
CA LYS A 180 -50.07 -8.04 9.37
C LYS A 180 -51.18 -8.23 8.33
N PRO A 181 -51.60 -9.47 7.99
CA PRO A 181 -52.74 -9.68 7.11
C PRO A 181 -53.90 -8.88 7.69
N GLY A 182 -54.34 -7.88 6.93
CA GLY A 182 -55.23 -6.84 7.44
C GLY A 182 -56.42 -7.48 8.14
N TRP A 183 -56.92 -6.84 9.20
CA TRP A 183 -58.13 -7.31 9.88
C TRP A 183 -59.27 -7.56 8.88
N TRP A 184 -59.31 -6.78 7.79
CA TRP A 184 -60.18 -7.00 6.62
C TRP A 184 -59.98 -8.33 5.88
N ALA A 185 -58.76 -8.85 5.74
CA ALA A 185 -58.51 -10.16 5.13
C ALA A 185 -59.01 -11.31 6.03
N LYS A 186 -58.87 -11.15 7.36
CA LYS A 186 -59.48 -12.07 8.32
C LYS A 186 -61.00 -11.99 8.30
N PHE A 187 -61.55 -10.78 8.25
CA PHE A 187 -62.99 -10.53 8.17
C PHE A 187 -63.61 -11.09 6.88
N SER A 188 -63.00 -10.83 5.71
CA SER A 188 -63.48 -11.35 4.43
C SER A 188 -63.42 -12.89 4.38
N SER A 189 -62.37 -13.49 4.96
CA SER A 189 -62.25 -14.96 5.03
C SER A 189 -63.36 -15.61 5.86
N TRP A 190 -63.93 -14.92 6.85
CA TRP A 190 -65.07 -15.42 7.62
C TRP A 190 -66.38 -15.29 6.82
N PHE A 191 -66.57 -14.18 6.10
CA PHE A 191 -67.78 -13.94 5.32
C PHE A 191 -67.89 -14.86 4.09
N PHE A 192 -66.79 -15.11 3.37
CA PHE A 192 -66.80 -15.90 2.13
C PHE A 192 -66.63 -17.42 2.32
N LYS A 193 -66.38 -17.90 3.55
CA LYS A 193 -66.15 -19.34 3.84
C LYS A 193 -67.41 -20.07 4.35
N GLY A 194 -68.55 -19.37 4.44
CA GLY A 194 -69.82 -19.90 4.94
C GLY A 194 -70.85 -20.29 3.86
N GLN A 195 -70.48 -20.26 2.58
CA GLN A 195 -71.27 -20.82 1.46
C GLN A 195 -70.58 -22.07 0.91
#